data_AF-A0A485BV81-F1
#
_entry.id   AF-A0A485BV81-F1
#
_cell.length_a   1.000
_cell.length_b   1.000
_cell.length_c   1.000
_cell.angle_alpha   90.00
_cell.angle_beta   90.00
_cell.angle_gamma   90.00
#
_symmetry.space_group_name_H-M   'P 1'
#
loop_
_entity.id
_entity.type
_entity.pdbx_description
1 polymer ?
#
loop_
_entity_poly.entity_id
_entity_poly.type
_entity_poly.pdbx_seq_one_letter_code
_entity_poly.pdbx_strand_id
1 'polypeptide(L)' 'MTWLRAHPQETWQAFAAAHPELNTELNKQAWLKTIPLFASDPAALDKPRYEAYEQFLFNNKLVKKITPLSQYAIELH' A
#
# COMPACT_ATOMS: atom_id res chain seq x y z
N MET A 1 -11.72 3.12 -1.35
CA MET A 1 -11.08 2.87 -0.03
C MET A 1 -11.98 3.20 1.17
N THR A 2 -13.00 4.06 1.03
CA THR A 2 -13.92 4.43 2.12
C THR A 2 -14.68 3.24 2.72
N TRP A 3 -15.14 2.29 1.89
CA TRP A 3 -15.86 1.10 2.37
C TRP A 3 -15.01 0.19 3.26
N LEU A 4 -13.75 -0.07 2.87
CA LEU A 4 -12.80 -0.88 3.64
C LEU A 4 -12.62 -0.36 5.06
N ARG A 5 -12.49 0.97 5.21
CA ARG A 5 -12.33 1.64 6.51
C ARG A 5 -13.62 1.67 7.33
N ALA A 6 -14.77 1.84 6.69
CA ALA A 6 -16.06 1.90 7.37
C ALA A 6 -16.58 0.52 7.82
N HIS A 7 -16.19 -0.56 7.12
CA HIS A 7 -16.67 -1.92 7.37
C HIS A 7 -15.49 -2.91 7.56
N PRO A 8 -14.60 -2.69 8.54
CA PRO A 8 -13.36 -3.46 8.64
C PRO A 8 -13.59 -4.94 8.95
N GLN A 9 -14.66 -5.29 9.69
CA GLN A 9 -15.01 -6.69 9.97
C GLN A 9 -15.67 -7.39 8.78
N GLU A 10 -16.59 -6.72 8.08
CA GLU A 10 -17.28 -7.30 6.92
C GLU A 10 -16.29 -7.53 5.77
N THR A 11 -15.38 -6.59 5.56
CA THR A 11 -14.32 -6.75 4.55
C THR A 11 -13.32 -7.85 4.90
N TRP A 12 -13.00 -8.04 6.18
CA TRP A 12 -12.25 -9.22 6.63
C TRP A 12 -13.00 -10.52 6.32
N GLN A 13 -14.29 -10.60 6.64
CA GLN A 13 -15.10 -11.80 6.39
C GLN A 13 -15.16 -12.14 4.90
N ALA A 14 -15.38 -11.15 4.04
CA ALA A 14 -15.38 -11.33 2.60
C ALA A 14 -14.00 -11.81 2.09
N PHE A 15 -12.92 -11.20 2.57
CA PHE A 15 -11.55 -11.60 2.22
C PHE A 15 -11.23 -13.03 2.67
N ALA A 16 -11.51 -13.37 3.93
CA ALA A 16 -11.24 -14.69 4.49
C ALA A 16 -12.09 -15.80 3.85
N ALA A 17 -13.30 -15.49 3.39
CA ALA A 17 -14.13 -16.42 2.65
C ALA A 17 -13.57 -16.70 1.24
N ALA A 18 -13.04 -15.67 0.57
CA ALA A 18 -12.39 -15.80 -0.73
C ALA A 18 -11.00 -16.45 -0.66
N HIS A 19 -10.32 -16.31 0.49
CA HIS A 19 -8.97 -16.81 0.74
C HIS A 19 -8.92 -17.63 2.05
N PRO A 20 -9.49 -18.85 2.08
CA PRO A 20 -9.56 -19.66 3.30
C PRO A 20 -8.20 -19.97 3.91
N GLU A 21 -7.14 -20.08 3.10
CA GLU A 21 -5.75 -20.28 3.54
C GLU A 21 -5.22 -19.11 4.36
N LEU A 22 -5.80 -17.93 4.21
CA LEU A 22 -5.45 -16.73 4.96
C LEU A 22 -6.36 -16.49 6.17
N ASN A 23 -7.42 -17.30 6.38
CA ASN A 23 -8.35 -17.17 7.50
C ASN A 23 -7.75 -17.66 8.82
N THR A 24 -6.77 -16.91 9.33
CA THR A 24 -6.12 -17.15 10.61
C THR A 24 -6.36 -15.98 11.54
N GLU A 25 -6.30 -16.22 12.86
CA GLU A 25 -6.43 -15.15 13.84
C GLU A 25 -5.32 -14.09 13.67
N LEU A 26 -4.09 -14.52 13.32
CA LEU A 26 -2.99 -13.60 13.05
C LEU A 26 -3.31 -12.64 11.90
N ASN A 27 -3.81 -13.16 10.78
CA ASN A 27 -4.14 -12.35 9.60
C ASN A 27 -5.34 -11.44 9.87
N LYS A 28 -6.33 -11.89 10.64
CA LYS A 28 -7.44 -11.04 11.08
C LYS A 28 -6.95 -9.84 11.87
N GLN A 29 -6.05 -10.06 12.83
CA GLN A 29 -5.47 -8.98 13.63
C GLN A 29 -4.63 -8.02 12.76
N ALA A 30 -3.84 -8.57 11.82
CA ALA A 30 -3.06 -7.75 10.90
C ALA A 30 -3.97 -6.91 9.97
N TRP A 31 -5.06 -7.48 9.46
CA TRP A 31 -6.04 -6.80 8.61
C TRP A 31 -6.62 -5.57 9.32
N LEU A 32 -7.14 -5.75 10.53
CA LEU A 32 -7.75 -4.66 11.30
C LEU A 32 -6.75 -3.54 11.64
N LYS A 33 -5.48 -3.88 11.89
CA LYS A 33 -4.43 -2.89 12.19
C LYS A 33 -3.91 -2.14 10.97
N THR A 34 -4.00 -2.75 9.78
CA THR A 34 -3.43 -2.18 8.55
C THR A 34 -4.45 -1.35 7.77
N ILE A 35 -5.75 -1.59 7.94
CA ILE A 35 -6.82 -0.79 7.31
C ILE A 35 -6.62 0.73 7.42
N PRO A 36 -6.28 1.30 8.60
CA PRO A 36 -6.05 2.74 8.72
C PRO A 36 -4.85 3.28 7.93
N LEU A 37 -3.91 2.40 7.55
CA LEU A 37 -2.70 2.75 6.81
C LEU A 37 -2.91 2.81 5.29
N PHE A 38 -4.05 2.32 4.79
CA PHE A 38 -4.37 2.42 3.36
C PHE A 38 -4.60 3.88 2.96
N ALA A 39 -4.03 4.25 1.81
CA ALA A 39 -4.18 5.58 1.24
C ALA A 39 -5.66 5.99 1.12
N SER A 40 -5.96 7.25 1.43
CA SER A 40 -7.30 7.80 1.22
C SER A 40 -7.60 8.01 -0.25
N ASP A 41 -6.59 8.44 -1.00
CA ASP A 41 -6.61 8.61 -2.44
C ASP A 41 -5.49 7.75 -3.06
N PRO A 42 -5.79 6.50 -3.47
CA PRO A 42 -4.78 5.60 -4.03
C PRO A 42 -4.39 5.93 -5.47
N ALA A 43 -5.12 6.82 -6.17
CA ALA A 43 -4.81 7.23 -7.53
C ALA A 43 -3.83 8.41 -7.56
N ALA A 44 -3.85 9.26 -6.52
CA ALA A 44 -2.92 10.37 -6.38
C ALA A 44 -1.47 9.91 -6.23
N LEU A 45 -0.61 10.36 -7.15
CA LEU A 45 0.82 10.09 -7.14
C LEU A 45 1.57 11.15 -6.31
N ASP A 46 2.09 10.77 -5.15
CA ASP A 46 2.99 11.61 -4.34
C ASP A 46 4.41 11.60 -4.91
N LYS A 47 4.64 12.41 -5.96
CA LYS A 47 5.96 12.49 -6.65
C LYS A 47 7.13 12.78 -5.69
N PRO A 48 7.03 13.79 -4.79
CA PRO A 48 8.11 14.07 -3.84
C PRO A 48 8.50 12.89 -2.96
N ARG A 49 7.52 12.06 -2.54
CA ARG A 49 7.80 10.87 -1.72
C ARG A 49 8.61 9.82 -2.48
N TYR A 50 8.31 9.58 -3.75
CA TYR A 50 9.08 8.64 -4.58
C TYR A 50 10.51 9.11 -4.80
N GLU A 51 10.68 10.39 -5.15
CA GLU A 51 11.99 11.00 -5.37
C GLU A 51 12.85 10.95 -4.09
N ALA A 52 12.27 11.29 -2.93
CA ALA A 52 12.97 11.23 -1.65
C ALA A 52 13.39 9.80 -1.27
N TYR A 53 12.54 8.81 -1.54
CA TYR A 53 12.84 7.41 -1.23
C TYR A 53 13.95 6.84 -2.12
N GLU A 54 13.92 7.11 -3.43
CA GLU A 54 15.00 6.66 -4.31
C GLU A 54 16.33 7.34 -3.96
N GLN A 55 16.31 8.64 -3.60
CA GLN A 55 17.50 9.33 -3.11
C GLN A 55 18.06 8.67 -1.84
N PHE A 56 17.19 8.28 -0.90
CA PHE A 56 17.60 7.51 0.29
C PHE A 56 18.26 6.18 -0.10
N LEU A 57 17.66 5.41 -1.00
CA LEU A 57 18.22 4.12 -1.45
C LEU A 57 19.57 4.30 -2.15
N PHE A 58 19.72 5.35 -2.97
CA PHE A 58 20.96 5.66 -3.66
C PHE A 58 22.07 6.06 -2.68
N ASN A 59 21.76 6.94 -1.73
CA ASN A 59 22.71 7.37 -0.69
C ASN A 59 23.20 6.19 0.17
N ASN A 60 22.34 5.20 0.40
CA ASN A 60 22.67 3.98 1.14
C ASN A 60 23.21 2.85 0.25
N LYS A 61 23.51 3.12 -1.03
CA LYS A 61 24.10 2.17 -1.99
C LYS A 61 23.25 0.92 -2.23
N LEU A 62 21.94 1.00 -1.99
CA LEU A 62 20.98 -0.08 -2.26
C LEU A 62 20.57 -0.11 -3.74
N VAL A 63 20.68 1.02 -4.43
CA VAL A 63 20.52 1.14 -5.89
C VAL A 63 21.72 1.87 -6.51
N LYS A 64 22.03 1.57 -7.78
CA LYS A 64 23.24 2.07 -8.47
C LYS A 64 23.03 3.41 -9.18
N LYS A 65 21.80 3.83 -9.41
CA LYS A 65 21.43 5.07 -10.10
C LYS A 65 20.05 5.53 -9.64
N ILE A 66 19.78 6.82 -9.83
CA ILE A 66 18.45 7.42 -9.68
C ILE A 66 17.74 7.34 -11.04
N THR A 67 16.46 6.99 -11.03
CA THR A 67 15.62 6.74 -12.20
C THR A 67 14.56 7.82 -12.29
N PRO A 68 14.39 8.51 -13.43
CA PRO A 68 13.31 9.48 -13.56
C PRO A 68 11.95 8.83 -13.26
N LEU A 69 11.16 9.46 -12.38
CA LEU A 69 9.88 8.93 -11.89
C LEU A 69 8.94 8.50 -13.03
N SER A 70 8.92 9.27 -14.12
CA SER A 70 8.08 9.01 -15.29
C SER A 70 8.40 7.69 -16.03
N GLN A 71 9.50 7.01 -15.71
CA GLN A 71 9.82 5.69 -16.27
C GLN A 71 9.06 4.55 -15.59
N TYR A 72 8.52 4.76 -14.39
CA TYR A 72 7.91 3.68 -13.60
C TYR A 72 6.63 4.08 -12.83
N ALA A 73 6.27 5.37 -12.78
CA ALA A 73 5.00 5.81 -12.22
C ALA A 73 4.34 6.85 -13.13
N ILE A 74 3.02 6.73 -13.28
CA ILE A 74 2.16 7.71 -13.94
C ILE A 74 1.07 8.15 -12.97
N GLU A 75 0.69 9.41 -13.04
CA GLU A 75 -0.48 9.93 -12.32
C GLU A 75 -1.71 9.62 -13.15
N LEU A 76 -2.72 8.99 -12.53
CA LEU A 76 -3.97 8.65 -13.18
C LEU A 76 -4.95 9.83 -13.02
N HIS A 77 -5.55 10.27 -14.12
CA HIS A 77 -6.57 11.32 -14.15
C HIS A 77 -7.98 10.73 -14.07
#